data_AF-A0AAW1YN42-F1
#
_entry.id   AF-A0AAW1YN42-F1
#
_cell.length_a   1.000
_cell.length_b   1.000
_cell.length_c   1.000
_cell.angle_alpha   90.00
_cell.angle_beta   90.00
_cell.angle_gamma   90.00
#
_symmetry.space_group_name_H-M   'P 1'
#
loop_
_entity.id
_entity.type
_entity.pdbx_description
1 polymer ?
#
loop_
_entity_poly.entity_id
_entity_poly.type
_entity_poly.pdbx_seq_one_letter_code
_entity_poly.pdbx_strand_id
1 'polypeptide(L)'
;MDLLLVPYSSDPCLKIIQWPPFLLASKIPIALDMAAQFKHKDSDLWKRICGDEYMKCAVIECYETFKHVLKVLVVGENEKRIIGIIIKEIESNIAKNTFLVNFRMGSLPTLCKKFVELVVILKDGDSSKRSAVVLLLQDMLEVVTRDMMVNEIRELVEVGHSGKDSGMQLFAGTDAKPAIVFPPPVTAQWEEQIRRLHLLLTVKESAVDVPTNLEARRRIAFFANSLFMEMPRAPRVRKMLSFSIMTPYYSEETVYSKSDLEMENEDGVSIIYYLQKIFPDEWNNFMERLNCKKDSEIWENEENVLQLRHWVSLRGQTLCRTVRGMMYYRRALKLQAFLDMANEDEILDGYKAITVPPEDERRARDPFMLN
;
A
#
# COMPACT_ATOMS: atom_id res chain seq x y z
N MET A 1 -7.98 2.07 -0.71
CA MET A 1 -7.15 3.08 0.00
C MET A 1 -5.73 2.59 0.30
N ASP A 2 -5.39 1.35 -0.05
CA ASP A 2 -4.14 0.72 0.41
C ASP A 2 -2.88 1.17 -0.35
N LEU A 3 -3.04 1.85 -1.49
CA LEU A 3 -1.93 2.34 -2.32
C LEU A 3 -1.17 3.54 -1.72
N LEU A 4 -1.80 4.26 -0.78
CA LEU A 4 -1.19 5.38 -0.07
C LEU A 4 -0.57 4.94 1.28
N LEU A 5 -0.61 3.65 1.60
CA LEU A 5 -0.08 3.14 2.86
C LEU A 5 1.45 3.25 2.86
N VAL A 6 1.97 4.03 3.80
CA VAL A 6 3.33 3.90 4.29
C VAL A 6 3.28 2.88 5.42
N PRO A 7 4.07 1.79 5.39
CA PRO A 7 4.00 0.76 6.40
C PRO A 7 4.32 1.33 7.78
N TYR A 8 3.45 1.05 8.74
CA TYR A 8 3.50 1.63 10.10
C TYR A 8 4.51 0.94 11.00
N SER A 9 4.77 -0.34 10.72
CA SER A 9 5.74 -1.17 11.42
C SER A 9 6.90 -1.44 10.49
N SER A 10 7.98 -0.68 10.62
CA SER A 10 9.26 -1.18 10.12
C SER A 10 9.55 -2.44 10.92
N ASP A 11 9.50 -3.61 10.28
CA ASP A 11 10.19 -4.77 10.83
C ASP A 11 11.62 -4.32 11.15
N PRO A 12 12.10 -4.43 12.40
CA PRO A 12 13.47 -4.08 12.75
C PRO A 12 14.50 -4.81 11.86
N CYS A 13 14.11 -5.91 11.22
CA CYS A 13 14.91 -6.64 10.24
C CYS A 13 15.03 -5.96 8.88
N LEU A 14 14.08 -5.09 8.48
CA LEU A 14 14.05 -4.40 7.19
C LEU A 14 14.50 -2.94 7.37
N LYS A 15 15.81 -2.70 7.35
CA LYS A 15 16.40 -1.34 7.38
C LYS A 15 16.31 -0.63 6.02
N ILE A 16 15.12 -0.56 5.43
CA ILE A 16 14.89 -0.07 4.07
C ILE A 16 13.77 0.97 4.09
N ILE A 17 13.90 2.00 3.27
CA ILE A 17 12.84 2.99 3.06
C ILE A 17 11.73 2.35 2.24
N GLN A 18 10.54 2.20 2.83
CA GLN A 18 9.37 1.64 2.18
C GLN A 18 8.45 2.76 1.65
N TRP A 19 8.58 3.09 0.36
CA TRP A 19 7.76 4.12 -0.28
C TRP A 19 6.31 3.67 -0.45
N PRO A 20 5.32 4.58 -0.46
CA PRO A 20 3.93 4.24 -0.78
C PRO A 20 3.79 3.40 -2.07
N PRO A 21 2.96 2.35 -2.11
CA PRO A 21 2.85 1.47 -3.28
C PRO A 21 2.51 2.20 -4.58
N PHE A 22 1.78 3.33 -4.53
CA PHE A 22 1.47 4.11 -5.73
C PHE A 22 2.71 4.66 -6.45
N LEU A 23 3.82 4.93 -5.74
CA LEU A 23 5.10 5.36 -6.35
C LEU A 23 5.87 4.19 -6.95
N LEU A 24 5.57 2.96 -6.51
CA LEU A 24 6.26 1.73 -6.87
C LEU A 24 5.50 0.91 -7.93
N ALA A 25 4.32 1.37 -8.35
CA ALA A 25 3.48 0.72 -9.34
C ALA A 25 4.27 0.43 -10.63
N SER A 26 4.06 -0.76 -11.21
CA SER A 26 4.77 -1.26 -12.40
C SER A 26 6.30 -1.41 -12.30
N LYS A 27 6.97 -0.91 -11.26
CA LYS A 27 8.44 -0.88 -11.19
C LYS A 27 9.05 -2.29 -11.16
N ILE A 28 8.47 -3.21 -10.40
CA ILE A 28 8.93 -4.61 -10.32
C ILE A 28 8.78 -5.35 -11.66
N PRO A 29 7.60 -5.39 -12.31
CA PRO A 29 7.47 -5.98 -13.65
C PRO A 29 8.48 -5.42 -14.66
N ILE A 30 8.67 -4.10 -14.69
CA ILE A 30 9.63 -3.46 -15.60
C ILE A 30 11.07 -3.91 -15.28
N ALA A 31 11.45 -3.96 -14.00
CA ALA A 31 12.76 -4.44 -13.57
C ALA A 31 13.00 -5.92 -13.94
N LEU A 32 11.97 -6.77 -13.82
CA LEU A 32 12.03 -8.18 -14.21
C LEU A 32 12.24 -8.36 -15.71
N ASP A 33 11.48 -7.63 -16.53
CA ASP A 33 11.61 -7.67 -17.99
C ASP A 33 12.98 -7.15 -18.43
N MET A 34 13.47 -6.08 -17.80
CA MET A 34 14.82 -5.57 -18.04
C MET A 34 15.87 -6.62 -17.70
N ALA A 35 15.78 -7.27 -16.54
CA ALA A 35 16.73 -8.31 -16.13
C ALA A 35 16.69 -9.52 -17.07
N ALA A 36 15.51 -9.99 -17.47
CA ALA A 36 15.34 -11.16 -18.33
C ALA A 36 15.96 -10.97 -19.72
N GLN A 37 15.94 -9.75 -20.26
CA GLN A 37 16.48 -9.43 -21.58
C GLN A 37 17.95 -8.98 -21.54
N PHE A 38 18.51 -8.73 -20.36
CA PHE A 38 19.85 -8.18 -20.21
C PHE A 38 20.94 -9.23 -20.48
N LYS A 39 21.97 -8.87 -21.25
CA LYS A 39 23.08 -9.76 -21.63
C LYS A 39 24.49 -9.23 -21.31
N HIS A 40 24.60 -8.02 -20.77
CA HIS A 40 25.88 -7.37 -20.50
C HIS A 40 26.34 -7.60 -19.06
N LYS A 41 27.14 -6.69 -18.50
CA LYS A 41 27.69 -6.79 -17.14
C LYS A 41 26.64 -6.42 -16.09
N ASP A 42 26.73 -7.06 -14.93
CA ASP A 42 25.87 -6.81 -13.75
C ASP A 42 25.82 -5.32 -13.38
N SER A 43 26.96 -4.65 -13.41
CA SER A 43 27.08 -3.23 -13.05
C SER A 43 26.29 -2.32 -13.99
N ASP A 44 26.15 -2.70 -15.26
CA ASP A 44 25.38 -1.94 -16.24
C ASP A 44 23.87 -2.15 -16.04
N LEU A 45 23.44 -3.37 -15.69
CA LEU A 45 22.05 -3.65 -15.30
C LEU A 45 21.69 -2.87 -14.05
N TRP A 46 22.53 -2.93 -13.01
CA TRP A 46 22.30 -2.24 -11.75
C TRP A 46 22.27 -0.72 -11.93
N LYS A 47 23.14 -0.15 -12.78
CA LYS A 47 23.09 1.28 -13.14
C LYS A 47 21.76 1.66 -13.80
N ARG A 48 21.20 0.82 -14.66
CA ARG A 48 19.88 1.08 -15.28
C ARG A 48 18.77 1.06 -14.25
N ILE A 49 18.78 0.08 -13.35
CA ILE A 49 17.82 -0.01 -12.23
C ILE A 49 17.95 1.22 -11.32
N CYS A 50 19.18 1.64 -11.01
CA CYS A 50 19.46 2.84 -10.21
C CYS A 50 19.15 4.16 -10.92
N GLY A 51 18.85 4.15 -12.22
CA GLY A 51 18.40 5.34 -12.94
C GLY A 51 17.06 5.88 -12.42
N ASP A 52 16.27 5.01 -11.77
CA ASP A 52 15.04 5.35 -11.06
C ASP A 52 15.18 4.93 -9.59
N GLU A 53 15.33 5.90 -8.67
CA GLU A 53 15.50 5.63 -7.24
C GLU A 53 14.30 4.83 -6.66
N TYR A 54 13.08 5.03 -7.15
CA TYR A 54 11.92 4.27 -6.70
C TYR A 54 11.99 2.81 -7.15
N MET A 55 12.47 2.56 -8.38
CA MET A 55 12.65 1.20 -8.88
C MET A 55 13.72 0.45 -8.08
N LYS A 56 14.84 1.11 -7.78
CA LYS A 56 15.89 0.57 -6.91
C LYS A 56 15.33 0.23 -5.52
N CYS A 57 14.60 1.14 -4.88
CA CYS A 57 13.96 0.88 -3.59
C CYS A 57 12.97 -0.30 -3.67
N ALA A 58 12.13 -0.36 -4.71
CA ALA A 58 11.18 -1.46 -4.91
C ALA A 58 11.88 -2.82 -5.03
N VAL A 59 12.95 -2.90 -5.84
CA VAL A 59 13.69 -4.15 -6.06
C VAL A 59 14.34 -4.64 -4.76
N ILE A 60 14.98 -3.73 -4.01
CA ILE A 60 15.61 -4.06 -2.72
C ILE A 60 14.55 -4.50 -1.71
N GLU A 61 13.45 -3.74 -1.58
CA GLU A 61 12.35 -4.08 -0.69
C GLU A 61 11.75 -5.45 -1.04
N CYS A 62 11.48 -5.72 -2.32
CA CYS A 62 10.92 -6.98 -2.77
C CYS A 62 11.85 -8.16 -2.43
N TYR A 63 13.16 -8.01 -2.64
CA TYR A 63 14.14 -9.06 -2.34
C TYR A 63 14.25 -9.34 -0.84
N GLU A 64 14.31 -8.30 -0.02
CA GLU A 64 14.43 -8.43 1.43
C GLU A 64 13.14 -8.98 2.06
N THR A 65 11.98 -8.55 1.56
CA THR A 65 10.68 -9.10 1.98
C THR A 65 10.54 -10.56 1.56
N PHE A 66 11.02 -10.93 0.36
CA PHE A 66 11.07 -12.33 -0.08
C PHE A 66 11.89 -13.21 0.87
N LYS A 67 13.09 -12.77 1.27
CA LYS A 67 13.91 -13.46 2.27
C LYS A 67 13.18 -13.60 3.61
N HIS A 68 12.53 -12.52 4.06
CA HIS A 68 11.76 -12.54 5.31
C HIS A 68 10.60 -13.55 5.26
N VAL A 69 9.81 -13.56 4.18
CA VAL A 69 8.70 -14.51 4.00
C VAL A 69 9.19 -15.95 4.06
N LEU A 70 10.29 -16.28 3.37
CA LEU A 70 10.87 -17.62 3.42
C LEU A 70 11.35 -18.00 4.83
N LYS A 71 11.97 -17.06 5.56
CA LYS A 71 12.45 -17.27 6.93
C LYS A 71 11.31 -17.57 7.91
N VAL A 72 10.15 -16.92 7.73
CA VAL A 72 8.96 -17.15 8.57
C VAL A 72 8.27 -18.46 8.20
N LEU A 73 8.16 -18.75 6.90
CA LEU A 73 7.41 -19.90 6.39
C LEU A 73 8.14 -21.24 6.60
N VAL A 74 9.47 -21.25 6.43
CA VAL A 74 10.28 -22.48 6.47
C VAL A 74 10.90 -22.67 7.85
N VAL A 75 10.53 -23.76 8.51
CA VAL A 75 10.96 -24.07 9.88
C VAL A 75 11.93 -25.25 9.96
N GLY A 76 11.85 -26.18 9.01
CA GLY A 76 12.74 -27.35 8.92
C GLY A 76 14.22 -26.95 8.81
N GLU A 77 15.09 -27.59 9.60
CA GLU A 77 16.52 -27.26 9.65
C GLU A 77 17.22 -27.58 8.33
N ASN A 78 16.86 -28.69 7.68
CA ASN A 78 17.41 -29.07 6.38
C ASN A 78 16.98 -28.08 5.29
N GLU A 79 15.69 -27.74 5.24
CA GLU A 79 15.13 -26.77 4.30
C GLU A 79 15.72 -25.37 4.50
N LYS A 80 15.85 -24.91 5.76
CA LYS A 80 16.52 -23.64 6.10
C LYS A 80 17.97 -23.64 5.61
N ARG A 81 18.70 -24.74 5.80
CA ARG A 81 20.09 -24.86 5.34
C ARG A 81 20.18 -24.76 3.82
N ILE A 82 19.30 -25.46 3.10
CA ILE A 82 19.21 -25.41 1.63
C ILE A 82 18.95 -23.97 1.15
N ILE A 83 17.91 -23.31 1.68
CA ILE A 83 17.58 -21.92 1.32
C ILE A 83 18.73 -20.98 1.69
N GLY A 84 19.36 -21.17 2.85
CA GLY A 84 20.50 -20.38 3.30
C GLY A 84 21.72 -20.49 2.37
N ILE A 85 22.03 -21.68 1.87
CA ILE A 85 23.11 -21.89 0.87
C ILE A 85 22.79 -21.12 -0.42
N ILE A 86 21.56 -21.21 -0.91
CA ILE A 86 21.13 -20.51 -2.14
C ILE A 86 21.23 -19.00 -1.96
N ILE A 87 20.69 -18.46 -0.87
CA ILE A 87 20.74 -17.01 -0.59
C ILE A 87 22.19 -16.54 -0.48
N LYS A 88 23.04 -17.29 0.24
CA LYS A 88 24.46 -16.95 0.38
C LYS A 88 25.19 -16.95 -0.95
N GLU A 89 24.90 -17.90 -1.84
CA GLU A 89 25.49 -17.93 -3.18
C GLU A 89 25.01 -16.74 -4.02
N ILE A 90 23.72 -16.41 -3.99
CA ILE A 90 23.17 -15.23 -4.66
C ILE A 90 23.88 -13.95 -4.17
N GLU A 91 23.96 -13.74 -2.85
CA GLU A 91 24.60 -12.56 -2.26
C GLU A 91 26.10 -12.48 -2.58
N SER A 92 26.80 -13.62 -2.55
CA SER A 92 28.21 -13.74 -2.97
C SER A 92 28.43 -13.32 -4.42
N ASN A 93 27.54 -13.74 -5.33
CA ASN A 93 27.62 -13.38 -6.75
C ASN A 93 27.28 -11.91 -7.01
N ILE A 94 26.30 -11.35 -6.29
CA ILE A 94 25.98 -9.93 -6.33
C ILE A 94 27.19 -9.11 -5.87
N ALA A 95 27.84 -9.48 -4.76
CA ALA A 95 29.01 -8.78 -4.24
C ALA A 95 30.22 -8.83 -5.20
N LYS A 96 30.39 -9.95 -5.92
CA LYS A 96 31.48 -10.15 -6.89
C LYS A 96 31.19 -9.58 -8.29
N ASN A 97 29.98 -9.10 -8.56
CA ASN A 97 29.51 -8.70 -9.89
C ASN A 97 29.62 -9.85 -10.93
N THR A 98 29.29 -11.08 -10.51
CA THR A 98 29.29 -12.29 -11.35
C THR A 98 27.90 -12.96 -11.43
N PHE A 99 26.85 -12.26 -11.02
CA PHE A 99 25.49 -12.73 -10.96
C PHE A 99 24.93 -13.11 -12.34
N LEU A 100 25.07 -12.26 -13.38
CA LEU A 100 24.55 -12.61 -14.71
C LEU A 100 25.36 -13.71 -15.42
N VAL A 101 26.58 -13.98 -14.95
CA VAL A 101 27.42 -15.08 -15.45
C VAL A 101 26.94 -16.41 -14.88
N ASN A 102 26.57 -16.43 -13.59
CA ASN A 102 26.23 -17.65 -12.86
C ASN A 102 24.72 -17.90 -12.76
N PHE A 103 23.88 -16.92 -13.07
CA PHE A 103 22.42 -17.01 -13.05
C PHE A 103 21.80 -16.50 -14.36
N ARG A 104 20.93 -17.32 -14.94
CA ARG A 104 20.10 -17.02 -16.11
C ARG A 104 18.85 -16.27 -15.67
N MET A 105 18.73 -15.01 -16.08
CA MET A 105 17.58 -14.16 -15.72
C MET A 105 16.31 -14.47 -16.51
N GLY A 106 16.37 -15.28 -17.57
CA GLY A 106 15.20 -15.60 -18.41
C GLY A 106 14.05 -16.27 -17.65
N SER A 107 14.36 -17.03 -16.60
CA SER A 107 13.37 -17.71 -15.75
C SER A 107 12.97 -16.92 -14.50
N LEU A 108 13.56 -15.74 -14.27
CA LEU A 108 13.23 -14.87 -13.14
C LEU A 108 11.76 -14.40 -13.15
N PRO A 109 11.15 -14.04 -14.31
CA PRO A 109 9.72 -13.73 -14.36
C PRO A 109 8.84 -14.92 -13.96
N THR A 110 9.25 -16.15 -14.27
CA THR A 110 8.54 -17.37 -13.86
C THR A 110 8.60 -17.57 -12.34
N LEU A 111 9.79 -17.37 -11.75
CA LEU A 111 9.94 -17.39 -10.29
C LEU A 111 9.05 -16.33 -9.62
N CYS A 112 9.01 -15.11 -10.16
CA CYS A 112 8.18 -14.05 -9.62
C CYS A 112 6.68 -14.38 -9.71
N LYS A 113 6.21 -15.01 -10.80
CA LYS A 113 4.81 -15.45 -10.93
C LYS A 113 4.43 -16.47 -9.84
N LYS A 114 5.27 -17.48 -9.62
CA LYS A 114 5.08 -18.47 -8.54
C LYS A 114 5.09 -17.81 -7.16
N PHE A 115 5.95 -16.80 -6.96
CA PHE A 115 5.97 -16.04 -5.72
C PHE A 115 4.70 -15.20 -5.51
N VAL A 116 4.15 -14.59 -6.56
CA VAL A 116 2.85 -13.90 -6.50
C VAL A 116 1.73 -14.86 -6.08
N GLU A 117 1.69 -16.06 -6.65
CA GLU A 117 0.73 -17.11 -6.26
C GLU A 117 0.88 -17.49 -4.77
N LEU A 118 2.11 -17.64 -4.29
CA LEU A 118 2.38 -17.88 -2.87
C LEU A 118 1.86 -16.73 -2.00
N VAL A 119 2.11 -15.47 -2.38
CA VAL A 119 1.66 -14.29 -1.63
C VAL A 119 0.12 -14.21 -1.58
N VAL A 120 -0.57 -14.58 -2.66
CA VAL A 120 -2.04 -14.66 -2.67
C VAL A 120 -2.54 -15.69 -1.66
N ILE A 121 -1.93 -16.89 -1.61
CA ILE A 121 -2.30 -17.92 -0.64
C ILE A 121 -2.01 -17.47 0.80
N LEU A 122 -0.88 -16.80 1.04
CA LEU A 122 -0.52 -16.26 2.35
C LEU A 122 -1.47 -15.14 2.81
N LYS A 123 -2.01 -14.35 1.87
CA LYS A 123 -2.99 -13.30 2.15
C LYS A 123 -4.35 -13.87 2.57
N ASP A 124 -4.78 -14.99 1.98
CA ASP A 124 -6.05 -15.64 2.32
C ASP A 124 -5.98 -16.36 3.69
N GLY A 125 -4.81 -16.88 4.07
CA GLY A 125 -4.59 -17.56 5.36
C GLY A 125 -5.31 -18.91 5.49
N ASP A 126 -5.83 -19.48 4.41
CA ASP A 126 -6.61 -20.70 4.43
C ASP A 126 -5.73 -21.94 4.65
N SER A 127 -5.91 -22.59 5.81
CA SER A 127 -5.14 -23.78 6.22
C SER A 127 -5.24 -24.95 5.25
N SER A 128 -6.33 -25.05 4.46
CA SER A 128 -6.51 -26.11 3.47
C SER A 128 -5.48 -26.06 2.33
N LYS A 129 -4.89 -24.88 2.08
CA LYS A 129 -3.93 -24.64 0.99
C LYS A 129 -2.49 -25.03 1.34
N ARG A 130 -2.25 -25.68 2.49
CA ARG A 130 -0.91 -26.11 2.93
C ARG A 130 -0.17 -26.93 1.86
N SER A 131 -0.83 -27.91 1.24
CA SER A 131 -0.22 -28.73 0.19
C SER A 131 0.15 -27.93 -1.06
N ALA A 132 -0.65 -26.92 -1.41
CA ALA A 132 -0.34 -26.01 -2.51
C ALA A 132 0.89 -25.15 -2.21
N VAL A 133 1.05 -24.69 -0.96
CA VAL A 133 2.26 -23.96 -0.52
C VAL A 133 3.52 -24.83 -0.63
N VAL A 134 3.44 -26.11 -0.24
CA VAL A 134 4.56 -27.06 -0.38
C VAL A 134 4.96 -27.20 -1.85
N LEU A 135 3.99 -27.45 -2.74
CA LEU A 135 4.25 -27.59 -4.18
C LEU A 135 4.84 -26.30 -4.77
N LEU A 136 4.32 -25.14 -4.40
CA LEU A 136 4.87 -23.86 -4.88
C LEU A 136 6.33 -23.65 -4.43
N LEU A 137 6.67 -23.96 -3.18
CA LEU A 137 8.05 -23.86 -2.70
C LEU A 137 8.99 -24.83 -3.41
N GLN A 138 8.54 -26.06 -3.67
CA GLN A 138 9.31 -27.03 -4.47
C GLN A 138 9.52 -26.54 -5.90
N ASP A 139 8.47 -26.07 -6.56
CA ASP A 139 8.53 -25.52 -7.90
C ASP A 139 9.46 -24.30 -7.98
N MET A 140 9.40 -23.41 -7.00
CA MET A 140 10.29 -22.25 -6.92
C MET A 140 11.74 -22.67 -6.74
N LEU A 141 12.00 -23.66 -5.89
CA LEU A 141 13.33 -24.23 -5.71
C LEU A 141 13.83 -24.88 -7.01
N GLU A 142 12.97 -25.58 -7.75
CA GLU A 142 13.31 -26.17 -9.04
C GLU A 142 13.68 -25.09 -10.07
N VAL A 143 12.88 -24.03 -10.19
CA VAL A 143 13.17 -22.91 -11.10
C VAL A 143 14.52 -22.28 -10.76
N VAL A 144 14.83 -22.06 -9.49
CA VAL A 144 16.12 -21.46 -9.08
C VAL A 144 17.28 -22.41 -9.40
N THR A 145 17.16 -23.69 -9.05
CA THR A 145 18.28 -24.64 -9.14
C THR A 145 18.53 -25.19 -10.53
N ARG A 146 17.47 -25.41 -11.33
CA ARG A 146 17.58 -26.00 -12.69
C ARG A 146 17.58 -24.98 -13.80
N ASP A 147 16.70 -23.98 -13.70
CA ASP A 147 16.46 -23.07 -14.82
C ASP A 147 17.31 -21.79 -14.72
N MET A 148 17.56 -21.30 -13.51
CA MET A 148 18.32 -20.08 -13.28
C MET A 148 19.81 -20.36 -13.06
N MET A 149 20.19 -21.26 -12.16
CA MET A 149 21.60 -21.50 -11.86
C MET A 149 22.34 -22.18 -13.02
N VAL A 150 23.51 -21.65 -13.39
CA VAL A 150 24.34 -22.22 -14.47
C VAL A 150 25.19 -23.38 -13.95
N ASN A 151 25.68 -23.29 -12.72
CA ASN A 151 26.49 -24.32 -12.06
C ASN A 151 25.74 -24.89 -10.86
N GLU A 152 25.75 -26.21 -10.72
CA GLU A 152 25.24 -26.87 -9.51
C GLU A 152 26.13 -26.51 -8.32
N ILE A 153 25.53 -26.06 -7.22
CA ILE A 153 26.26 -25.85 -5.97
C ILE A 153 26.56 -27.22 -5.37
N ARG A 154 27.85 -27.57 -5.25
CA ARG A 154 28.30 -28.84 -4.65
C ARG A 154 27.71 -29.11 -3.27
N GLU A 155 27.62 -28.08 -2.41
CA GLU A 155 27.02 -28.18 -1.08
C GLU A 155 25.53 -28.55 -1.12
N LEU A 156 24.79 -28.17 -2.17
CA LEU A 156 23.38 -28.55 -2.36
C LEU A 156 23.24 -30.00 -2.80
N VAL A 157 24.18 -30.50 -3.61
CA VAL A 157 24.22 -31.92 -4.00
C VAL A 157 24.50 -32.80 -2.79
N GLU A 158 25.44 -32.41 -1.92
CA GLU A 158 25.74 -33.14 -0.69
C GLU A 158 24.55 -33.18 0.28
N VAL A 159 23.86 -32.05 0.48
CA VAL A 159 22.68 -31.97 1.36
C VAL A 159 21.45 -32.65 0.75
N GLY A 160 21.27 -32.56 -0.58
CA GLY A 160 20.16 -33.20 -1.30
C GLY A 160 20.28 -34.72 -1.42
N HIS A 161 21.50 -35.26 -1.39
CA HIS A 161 21.73 -36.71 -1.41
C HIS A 161 21.39 -37.39 -0.07
N SER A 162 21.52 -36.68 1.07
CA SER A 162 21.03 -37.17 2.36
C SER A 162 19.51 -37.40 2.42
N GLY A 163 18.73 -36.82 1.51
CA GLY A 163 17.28 -37.00 1.41
C GLY A 163 16.82 -38.03 0.36
N LYS A 164 17.61 -38.27 -0.69
CA LYS A 164 17.23 -39.16 -1.81
C LYS A 164 17.08 -40.64 -1.41
N ASP A 165 17.78 -41.09 -0.38
CA ASP A 165 17.68 -42.47 0.12
C ASP A 165 16.34 -42.77 0.85
N SER A 166 15.51 -41.75 1.10
CA SER A 166 14.23 -41.89 1.83
C SER A 166 12.96 -41.77 0.96
N GLY A 167 13.07 -41.36 -0.32
CA GLY A 167 11.90 -41.07 -1.16
C GLY A 167 11.03 -39.89 -0.68
N MET A 168 11.52 -39.07 0.27
CA MET A 168 10.76 -37.96 0.87
C MET A 168 10.65 -36.73 -0.05
N GLN A 169 9.48 -36.11 -0.04
CA GLN A 169 9.24 -34.81 -0.69
C GLN A 169 9.73 -33.65 0.21
N LEU A 170 10.63 -32.82 -0.31
CA LEU A 170 11.17 -31.64 0.39
C LEU A 170 10.03 -30.68 0.78
N PHE A 171 10.06 -30.02 1.95
CA PHE A 171 8.98 -29.16 2.46
C PHE A 171 7.64 -29.84 2.82
N ALA A 172 7.39 -31.12 2.46
CA ALA A 172 6.12 -31.81 2.76
C ALA A 172 5.96 -32.15 4.26
N GLY A 173 7.09 -32.33 4.97
CA GLY A 173 7.12 -32.56 6.42
C GLY A 173 6.56 -33.92 6.82
N THR A 174 7.40 -34.94 6.80
CA THR A 174 7.07 -36.32 7.21
C THR A 174 7.69 -36.72 8.55
N ASP A 175 8.50 -35.85 9.17
CA ASP A 175 9.07 -36.05 10.50
C ASP A 175 8.17 -35.48 11.61
N ALA A 176 8.48 -35.83 12.87
CA ALA A 176 7.82 -35.33 14.09
C ALA A 176 7.84 -33.79 14.26
N LYS A 177 8.49 -33.05 13.34
CA LYS A 177 8.47 -31.58 13.24
C LYS A 177 8.13 -31.12 11.82
N PRO A 178 7.25 -30.12 11.66
CA PRO A 178 6.82 -29.65 10.34
C PRO A 178 7.95 -28.87 9.63
N ALA A 179 8.15 -29.15 8.34
CA ALA A 179 9.11 -28.42 7.49
C ALA A 179 8.67 -26.97 7.20
N ILE A 180 7.36 -26.73 7.13
CA ILE A 180 6.76 -25.40 6.96
C ILE A 180 5.72 -25.09 8.04
N VAL A 181 5.64 -23.82 8.44
CA VAL A 181 4.58 -23.29 9.30
C VAL A 181 3.59 -22.52 8.45
N PHE A 182 2.41 -23.11 8.27
CA PHE A 182 1.33 -22.51 7.51
C PHE A 182 -0.04 -22.89 8.13
N PRO A 183 -0.93 -21.91 8.38
CA PRO A 183 -0.70 -20.48 8.21
C PRO A 183 0.33 -19.94 9.23
N PRO A 184 1.15 -18.95 8.85
CA PRO A 184 2.07 -18.29 9.78
C PRO A 184 1.29 -17.56 10.89
N PRO A 185 1.91 -17.31 12.06
CA PRO A 185 1.27 -16.57 13.13
C PRO A 185 0.84 -15.19 12.63
N VAL A 186 -0.48 -14.98 12.57
CA VAL A 186 -1.10 -13.78 12.01
C VAL A 186 -0.97 -12.63 13.01
N THR A 187 0.13 -11.89 12.92
CA THR A 187 0.27 -10.60 13.59
C THR A 187 -0.25 -9.48 12.68
N ALA A 188 -0.72 -8.37 13.25
CA ALA A 188 -1.14 -7.20 12.45
C ALA A 188 -0.03 -6.71 11.51
N GLN A 189 1.23 -6.83 11.95
CA GLN A 189 2.41 -6.55 11.14
C GLN A 189 2.54 -7.51 9.95
N TRP A 190 2.37 -8.82 10.18
CA TRP A 190 2.43 -9.81 9.10
C TRP A 190 1.35 -9.56 8.03
N GLU A 191 0.10 -9.31 8.45
CA GLU A 191 -0.98 -8.99 7.51
C GLU A 191 -0.69 -7.75 6.68
N GLU A 192 -0.16 -6.69 7.30
CA GLU A 192 0.18 -5.44 6.63
C GLU A 192 1.31 -5.64 5.61
N GLN A 193 2.37 -6.37 6.00
CA GLN A 193 3.50 -6.68 5.14
C GLN A 193 3.10 -7.55 3.94
N ILE A 194 2.29 -8.61 4.14
CA ILE A 194 1.81 -9.45 3.04
C ILE A 194 0.88 -8.68 2.11
N ARG A 195 -0.02 -7.85 2.65
CA ARG A 195 -0.90 -7.00 1.83
C ARG A 195 -0.10 -6.01 1.00
N ARG A 196 0.92 -5.39 1.60
CA ARG A 196 1.82 -4.46 0.91
C ARG A 196 2.63 -5.17 -0.18
N LEU A 197 3.22 -6.32 0.12
CA LEU A 197 3.96 -7.12 -0.84
C LEU A 197 3.09 -7.52 -2.04
N HIS A 198 1.85 -7.94 -1.78
CA HIS A 198 0.89 -8.22 -2.83
C HIS A 198 0.68 -6.99 -3.73
N LEU A 199 0.49 -5.81 -3.15
CA LEU A 199 0.34 -4.57 -3.92
C LEU A 199 1.61 -4.25 -4.73
N LEU A 200 2.79 -4.35 -4.12
CA LEU A 200 4.07 -4.09 -4.77
C LEU A 200 4.29 -4.98 -6.01
N LEU A 201 3.86 -6.24 -5.95
CA LEU A 201 4.05 -7.21 -7.03
C LEU A 201 2.95 -7.16 -8.11
N THR A 202 1.72 -6.75 -7.76
CA THR A 202 0.55 -6.89 -8.64
C THR A 202 0.04 -5.58 -9.23
N VAL A 203 0.31 -4.44 -8.56
CA VAL A 203 -0.21 -3.14 -9.00
C VAL A 203 0.55 -2.68 -10.24
N LYS A 204 -0.22 -2.44 -11.29
CA LYS A 204 0.25 -1.91 -12.57
C LYS A 204 -0.40 -0.56 -12.81
N GLU A 205 0.37 0.34 -13.39
CA GLU A 205 -0.14 1.59 -13.94
C GLU A 205 -1.09 1.30 -15.10
N SER A 206 -2.31 1.82 -15.02
CA SER A 206 -3.30 1.74 -16.10
C SER A 206 -3.81 3.14 -16.43
N ALA A 207 -3.84 3.48 -17.72
CA ALA A 207 -4.45 4.73 -18.19
C ALA A 207 -5.95 4.81 -17.90
N VAL A 208 -6.61 3.67 -17.63
CA VAL A 208 -8.02 3.59 -17.21
C VAL A 208 -8.22 4.17 -15.81
N ASP A 209 -7.18 4.16 -14.97
CA ASP A 209 -7.26 4.61 -13.58
C ASP A 209 -7.18 6.15 -13.45
N VAL A 210 -6.97 6.87 -14.55
CA VAL A 210 -6.91 8.34 -14.56
C VAL A 210 -8.33 8.92 -14.45
N PRO A 211 -8.66 9.67 -13.38
CA PRO A 211 -10.00 10.22 -13.18
C PRO A 211 -10.47 11.02 -14.39
N THR A 212 -11.72 10.93 -14.81
CA THR A 212 -12.23 11.69 -15.97
C THR A 212 -12.39 13.18 -15.67
N ASN A 213 -12.79 13.52 -14.44
CA ASN A 213 -13.00 14.88 -13.99
C ASN A 213 -11.67 15.69 -13.97
N LEU A 214 -11.66 16.83 -14.65
CA LEU A 214 -10.47 17.68 -14.81
C LEU A 214 -10.01 18.32 -13.50
N GLU A 215 -10.94 18.69 -12.62
CA GLU A 215 -10.62 19.27 -11.32
C GLU A 215 -9.99 18.22 -10.39
N ALA A 216 -10.47 16.98 -10.42
CA ALA A 216 -9.85 15.85 -9.73
C ALA A 216 -8.43 15.61 -10.21
N ARG A 217 -8.20 15.58 -11.53
CA ARG A 217 -6.85 15.50 -12.12
C ARG A 217 -5.96 16.63 -11.62
N ARG A 218 -6.44 17.88 -11.67
CA ARG A 218 -5.70 19.06 -11.21
C ARG A 218 -5.31 18.96 -9.75
N ARG A 219 -6.25 18.58 -8.87
CA ARG A 219 -6.00 18.45 -7.43
C ARG A 219 -5.03 17.32 -7.09
N ILE A 220 -5.19 16.16 -7.72
CA ILE A 220 -4.29 15.02 -7.52
C ILE A 220 -2.89 15.35 -8.03
N ALA A 221 -2.77 15.99 -9.20
CA ALA A 221 -1.48 16.44 -9.72
C ALA A 221 -0.81 17.47 -8.80
N PHE A 222 -1.58 18.44 -8.28
CA PHE A 222 -1.06 19.41 -7.31
C PHE A 222 -0.57 18.73 -6.02
N PHE A 223 -1.35 17.79 -5.48
CA PHE A 223 -0.95 16.98 -4.33
C PHE A 223 0.34 16.18 -4.61
N ALA A 224 0.39 15.46 -5.73
CA ALA A 224 1.56 14.67 -6.11
C ALA A 224 2.82 15.54 -6.26
N ASN A 225 2.69 16.71 -6.88
CA ASN A 225 3.80 17.66 -7.00
C ASN A 225 4.25 18.17 -5.62
N SER A 226 3.30 18.41 -4.69
CA SER A 226 3.62 18.88 -3.34
C SER A 226 4.46 17.88 -2.52
N LEU A 227 4.38 16.58 -2.82
CA LEU A 227 5.20 15.56 -2.16
C LEU A 227 6.70 15.69 -2.49
N PHE A 228 7.03 16.31 -3.62
CA PHE A 228 8.40 16.50 -4.09
C PHE A 228 8.88 17.95 -3.98
N MET A 229 8.07 18.82 -3.37
CA MET A 229 8.49 20.18 -3.08
C MET A 229 9.46 20.20 -1.91
N GLU A 230 10.53 20.97 -2.06
CA GLU A 230 11.41 21.28 -0.93
C GLU A 230 10.65 22.14 0.07
N MET A 231 10.36 21.56 1.24
CA MET A 231 9.63 22.24 2.31
C MET A 231 10.58 22.52 3.48
N PRO A 232 10.53 23.73 4.08
CA PRO A 232 11.30 24.01 5.27
C PRO A 232 10.86 23.09 6.42
N ARG A 233 11.79 22.73 7.30
CA ARG A 233 11.49 21.90 8.46
C ARG A 233 10.45 22.58 9.34
N ALA A 234 9.34 21.89 9.60
CA ALA A 234 8.28 22.42 10.45
C ALA A 234 8.83 22.73 11.86
N PRO A 235 8.52 23.90 12.45
CA PRO A 235 8.81 24.15 13.84
C PRO A 235 7.98 23.22 14.72
N ARG A 236 8.45 22.94 15.94
CA ARG A 236 7.65 22.20 16.92
C ARG A 236 6.32 22.91 17.16
N VAL A 237 5.24 22.16 17.41
CA VAL A 237 3.89 22.71 17.63
C VAL A 237 3.88 23.83 18.68
N ARG A 238 4.65 23.67 19.77
CA ARG A 238 4.82 24.70 20.82
C ARG A 238 5.47 26.02 20.37
N LYS A 239 6.07 26.04 19.19
CA LYS A 239 6.73 27.20 18.56
C LYS A 239 6.00 27.64 17.28
N MET A 240 4.89 27.00 16.91
CA MET A 240 4.10 27.43 15.76
C MET A 240 3.43 28.76 16.06
N LEU A 241 3.36 29.63 15.05
CA LEU A 241 2.59 30.86 15.14
C LEU A 241 1.11 30.51 15.19
N SER A 242 0.39 31.09 16.14
CA SER A 242 -1.07 31.07 16.13
C SER A 242 -1.55 31.85 14.91
N PHE A 243 -2.50 31.27 14.18
CA PHE A 243 -3.22 31.99 13.13
C PHE A 243 -4.70 31.98 13.47
N SER A 244 -5.35 33.10 13.23
CA SER A 244 -6.79 33.27 13.36
C SER A 244 -7.35 33.64 11.99
N ILE A 245 -8.49 33.08 11.65
CA ILE A 245 -9.15 33.37 10.38
C ILE A 245 -10.41 34.17 10.68
N MET A 246 -10.50 35.34 10.07
CA MET A 246 -11.70 36.17 10.11
C MET A 246 -12.57 35.78 8.92
N THR A 247 -13.82 35.40 9.19
CA THR A 247 -14.81 35.11 8.16
C THR A 247 -15.64 36.37 7.91
N PRO A 248 -15.65 36.94 6.69
CA PRO A 248 -16.20 38.27 6.43
C PRO A 248 -17.74 38.33 6.35
N TYR A 249 -18.46 37.32 6.84
CA TYR A 249 -19.91 37.20 6.62
C TYR A 249 -20.67 36.99 7.92
N TYR A 250 -21.58 37.92 8.23
CA TYR A 250 -22.34 37.96 9.49
C TYR A 250 -23.62 37.11 9.46
N SER A 251 -24.12 36.70 8.28
CA SER A 251 -25.43 36.05 8.15
C SER A 251 -25.48 34.86 7.19
N GLU A 252 -24.35 34.36 6.70
CA GLU A 252 -24.32 33.12 5.90
C GLU A 252 -24.40 31.92 6.82
N GLU A 253 -25.38 31.03 6.63
CA GLU A 253 -25.40 29.75 7.32
C GLU A 253 -24.25 28.86 6.84
N THR A 254 -23.66 28.06 7.74
CA THR A 254 -22.51 27.20 7.42
C THR A 254 -22.85 26.03 6.49
N VAL A 255 -24.10 25.57 6.49
CA VAL A 255 -24.60 24.45 5.68
C VAL A 255 -26.05 24.74 5.34
N TYR A 256 -26.44 24.65 4.08
CA TYR A 256 -27.84 24.78 3.66
C TYR A 256 -28.76 23.87 4.45
N SER A 257 -29.95 24.35 4.80
CA SER A 257 -31.03 23.54 5.36
C SER A 257 -31.67 22.66 4.29
N LYS A 258 -32.49 21.68 4.69
CA LYS A 258 -33.24 20.84 3.73
C LYS A 258 -34.19 21.69 2.90
N SER A 259 -34.88 22.65 3.53
CA SER A 259 -35.79 23.59 2.88
C SER A 259 -35.09 24.44 1.82
N ASP A 260 -33.85 24.89 2.07
CA ASP A 260 -33.12 25.72 1.11
C ASP A 260 -32.78 24.96 -0.18
N LEU A 261 -32.61 23.64 -0.10
CA LEU A 261 -32.28 22.83 -1.27
C LEU A 261 -33.45 22.68 -2.23
N GLU A 262 -34.67 22.60 -1.69
CA GLU A 262 -35.92 22.40 -2.42
C GLU A 262 -36.58 23.72 -2.81
N MET A 263 -36.20 24.83 -2.16
CA MET A 263 -36.73 26.15 -2.46
C MET A 263 -36.41 26.55 -3.91
N GLU A 264 -37.46 26.82 -4.67
CA GLU A 264 -37.36 27.30 -6.05
C GLU A 264 -37.19 28.82 -6.08
N ASN A 265 -36.34 29.30 -6.99
CA ASN A 265 -36.23 30.72 -7.29
C ASN A 265 -37.41 31.22 -8.16
N GLU A 266 -37.39 32.49 -8.56
CA GLU A 266 -38.41 33.11 -9.41
C GLU A 266 -38.65 32.37 -10.75
N ASP A 267 -37.65 31.60 -11.21
CA ASP A 267 -37.70 30.81 -12.45
C ASP A 267 -38.14 29.34 -12.22
N GLY A 268 -38.53 28.96 -11.00
CA GLY A 268 -38.90 27.57 -10.67
C GLY A 268 -37.70 26.62 -10.56
N VAL A 269 -36.49 27.14 -10.37
CA VAL A 269 -35.25 26.37 -10.31
C VAL A 269 -34.75 26.28 -8.87
N SER A 270 -34.62 25.06 -8.36
CA SER A 270 -34.02 24.79 -7.05
C SER A 270 -32.49 24.71 -7.11
N ILE A 271 -31.82 24.96 -5.98
CA ILE A 271 -30.35 24.92 -5.89
C ILE A 271 -29.82 23.53 -6.26
N ILE A 272 -30.48 22.48 -5.79
CA ILE A 272 -30.08 21.10 -6.10
C ILE A 272 -30.19 20.82 -7.60
N TYR A 273 -31.30 21.19 -8.24
CA TYR A 273 -31.50 20.98 -9.67
C TYR A 273 -30.44 21.73 -10.49
N TYR A 274 -30.15 22.98 -10.12
CA TYR A 274 -29.10 23.77 -10.76
C TYR A 274 -27.73 23.08 -10.68
N LEU A 275 -27.30 22.66 -9.48
CA LEU A 275 -26.01 22.03 -9.27
C LEU A 275 -25.88 20.66 -9.97
N GLN A 276 -26.96 19.87 -10.02
CA GLN A 276 -26.99 18.63 -10.79
C GLN A 276 -26.76 18.88 -12.28
N LYS A 277 -27.31 19.97 -12.83
CA LYS A 277 -27.16 20.32 -14.24
C LYS A 277 -25.77 20.82 -14.60
N ILE A 278 -25.13 21.60 -13.72
CA ILE A 278 -23.80 22.14 -14.00
C ILE A 278 -22.65 21.18 -13.64
N PHE A 279 -22.87 20.22 -12.73
CA PHE A 279 -21.89 19.20 -12.33
C PHE A 279 -22.43 17.77 -12.43
N PRO A 280 -22.84 17.31 -13.63
CA PRO A 280 -23.48 16.00 -13.79
C PRO A 280 -22.56 14.82 -13.45
N ASP A 281 -21.26 14.95 -13.74
CA ASP A 281 -20.25 13.94 -13.41
C ASP A 281 -20.00 13.85 -11.90
N GLU A 282 -19.91 14.99 -11.20
CA GLU A 282 -19.75 15.01 -9.74
C GLU A 282 -21.00 14.52 -9.00
N TRP A 283 -22.18 14.71 -9.60
CA TRP A 283 -23.43 14.14 -9.10
C TRP A 283 -23.43 12.62 -9.23
N ASN A 284 -23.05 12.08 -10.38
CA ASN A 284 -22.94 10.62 -10.56
C ASN A 284 -21.97 10.00 -9.54
N ASN A 285 -20.80 10.60 -9.34
CA ASN A 285 -19.83 10.15 -8.33
C ASN A 285 -20.39 10.24 -6.90
N PHE A 286 -21.23 11.23 -6.62
CA PHE A 286 -21.91 11.38 -5.33
C PHE A 286 -22.94 10.27 -5.11
N MET A 287 -23.76 9.98 -6.11
CA MET A 287 -24.76 8.90 -6.09
C MET A 287 -24.10 7.53 -5.95
N GLU A 288 -23.02 7.28 -6.69
CA GLU A 288 -22.22 6.07 -6.58
C GLU A 288 -21.68 5.88 -5.15
N ARG A 289 -21.15 6.95 -4.55
CA ARG A 289 -20.62 6.89 -3.18
C ARG A 289 -21.69 6.60 -2.13
N LEU A 290 -22.92 7.08 -2.34
CA LEU A 290 -24.07 6.77 -1.47
C LEU A 290 -24.70 5.40 -1.79
N ASN A 291 -24.27 4.74 -2.87
CA ASN A 291 -24.88 3.54 -3.41
C ASN A 291 -26.38 3.71 -3.73
N CYS A 292 -26.77 4.92 -4.16
CA CYS A 292 -28.14 5.25 -4.56
C CYS A 292 -28.29 5.12 -6.08
N LYS A 293 -29.37 4.49 -6.55
CA LYS A 293 -29.68 4.34 -7.97
C LYS A 293 -30.64 5.40 -8.48
N LYS A 294 -31.44 5.98 -7.58
CA LYS A 294 -32.43 7.02 -7.89
C LYS A 294 -32.29 8.17 -6.90
N ASP A 295 -32.51 9.39 -7.39
CA ASP A 295 -32.44 10.61 -6.56
C ASP A 295 -33.40 10.57 -5.36
N SER A 296 -34.54 9.90 -5.48
CA SER A 296 -35.51 9.74 -4.39
C SER A 296 -34.93 9.01 -3.17
N GLU A 297 -34.01 8.07 -3.39
CA GLU A 297 -33.39 7.24 -2.32
C GLU A 297 -32.51 8.08 -1.39
N ILE A 298 -32.04 9.26 -1.83
CA ILE A 298 -31.24 10.16 -1.00
C ILE A 298 -32.07 10.69 0.16
N TRP A 299 -33.37 10.94 -0.07
CA TRP A 299 -34.28 11.52 0.90
C TRP A 299 -34.84 10.51 1.92
N GLU A 300 -34.65 9.21 1.67
CA GLU A 300 -35.13 8.13 2.54
C GLU A 300 -34.23 7.93 3.77
N ASN A 301 -33.01 8.45 3.75
CA ASN A 301 -32.03 8.31 4.83
C ASN A 301 -31.47 9.67 5.26
N GLU A 302 -31.64 10.04 6.54
CA GLU A 302 -31.13 11.29 7.11
C GLU A 302 -29.61 11.47 6.95
N GLU A 303 -28.82 10.38 6.97
CA GLU A 303 -27.37 10.45 6.71
C GLU A 303 -27.08 10.84 5.25
N ASN A 304 -27.86 10.33 4.30
CA ASN A 304 -27.74 10.69 2.88
C ASN A 304 -28.16 12.14 2.65
N VAL A 305 -29.24 12.59 3.31
CA VAL A 305 -29.67 14.00 3.29
C VAL A 305 -28.59 14.92 3.85
N LEU A 306 -27.94 14.54 4.95
CA LEU A 306 -26.82 15.32 5.49
C LEU A 306 -25.64 15.39 4.51
N GLN A 307 -25.28 14.26 3.88
CA GLN A 307 -24.23 14.24 2.86
C GLN A 307 -24.57 15.09 1.64
N LEU A 308 -25.84 15.12 1.23
CA LEU A 308 -26.35 15.97 0.16
C LEU A 308 -26.23 17.46 0.51
N ARG A 309 -26.70 17.84 1.70
CA ARG A 309 -26.57 19.21 2.21
C ARG A 309 -25.13 19.68 2.21
N HIS A 310 -24.19 18.83 2.64
CA HIS A 310 -22.76 19.12 2.52
C HIS A 310 -22.29 19.24 1.07
N TRP A 311 -22.67 18.31 0.19
CA TRP A 311 -22.29 18.35 -1.23
C TRP A 311 -22.72 19.66 -1.90
N VAL A 312 -23.94 20.13 -1.62
CA VAL A 312 -24.46 21.40 -2.13
C VAL A 312 -23.75 22.59 -1.50
N SER A 313 -23.61 22.61 -0.18
CA SER A 313 -22.95 23.70 0.56
C SER A 313 -21.49 23.90 0.16
N LEU A 314 -20.77 22.83 -0.18
CA LEU A 314 -19.38 22.94 -0.66
C LEU A 314 -19.25 23.57 -2.05
N ARG A 315 -20.34 23.66 -2.79
CA ARG A 315 -20.39 24.28 -4.12
C ARG A 315 -21.00 25.69 -4.07
N GLY A 316 -21.97 25.91 -3.18
CA GLY A 316 -22.69 27.18 -3.04
C GLY A 316 -22.22 28.11 -1.92
N GLN A 317 -21.69 27.58 -0.81
CA GLN A 317 -21.37 28.37 0.40
C GLN A 317 -19.86 28.57 0.62
N THR A 318 -19.46 29.81 0.87
CA THR A 318 -18.06 30.18 1.11
C THR A 318 -17.66 29.90 2.54
N LEU A 319 -18.56 30.13 3.50
CA LEU A 319 -18.31 29.82 4.91
C LEU A 319 -18.09 28.32 5.11
N CYS A 320 -18.94 27.47 4.49
CA CYS A 320 -18.81 26.01 4.54
C CYS A 320 -17.41 25.53 4.12
N ARG A 321 -16.93 26.03 2.96
CA ARG A 321 -15.60 25.69 2.41
C ARG A 321 -14.48 26.17 3.32
N THR A 322 -14.61 27.37 3.88
CA THR A 322 -13.63 27.98 4.78
C THR A 322 -13.49 27.16 6.07
N VAL A 323 -14.62 26.87 6.74
CA VAL A 323 -14.64 26.06 7.97
C VAL A 323 -14.06 24.66 7.71
N ARG A 324 -14.47 24.00 6.62
CA ARG A 324 -13.92 22.68 6.25
C ARG A 324 -12.41 22.73 6.00
N GLY A 325 -11.93 23.76 5.31
CA GLY A 325 -10.51 23.99 5.09
C GLY A 325 -9.73 24.09 6.40
N MET A 326 -10.24 24.87 7.36
CA MET A 326 -9.63 24.99 8.69
C MET A 326 -9.57 23.67 9.44
N MET A 327 -10.64 22.90 9.37
CA MET A 327 -10.74 21.62 10.07
C MET A 327 -9.70 20.60 9.59
N TYR A 328 -9.19 20.72 8.36
CA TYR A 328 -8.08 19.89 7.89
C TYR A 328 -6.78 20.14 8.67
N TYR A 329 -6.53 21.37 9.11
CA TYR A 329 -5.36 21.68 9.94
C TYR A 329 -5.43 20.99 11.30
N ARG A 330 -6.62 20.84 11.91
CA ARG A 330 -6.76 20.18 13.21
C ARG A 330 -6.13 18.78 13.21
N ARG A 331 -6.43 17.97 12.18
CA ARG A 331 -5.90 16.59 12.09
C ARG A 331 -4.39 16.59 11.82
N ALA A 332 -3.91 17.47 10.96
CA ALA A 332 -2.48 17.61 10.68
C ALA A 332 -1.69 18.07 11.91
N LEU A 333 -2.22 19.03 12.68
CA LEU A 333 -1.62 19.53 13.92
C LEU A 333 -1.60 18.47 15.02
N LYS A 334 -2.66 17.67 15.16
CA LYS A 334 -2.67 16.51 16.08
C LYS A 334 -1.57 15.51 15.72
N LEU A 335 -1.40 15.20 14.44
CA LEU A 335 -0.32 14.32 13.96
C LEU A 335 1.06 14.93 14.24
N GLN A 336 1.26 16.21 13.92
CA GLN A 336 2.53 16.89 14.16
C GLN A 336 2.87 16.93 15.66
N ALA A 337 1.88 17.22 16.52
CA ALA A 337 2.07 17.25 17.97
C ALA A 337 2.49 15.88 18.52
N PHE A 338 1.89 14.81 18.01
CA PHE A 338 2.29 13.44 18.34
C PHE A 338 3.73 13.17 17.92
N LEU A 339 4.08 13.44 16.66
CA LEU A 339 5.44 13.21 16.15
C LEU A 339 6.51 14.05 16.85
N ASP A 340 6.16 15.23 17.38
CA ASP A 340 7.06 16.07 18.16
C ASP A 340 7.34 15.54 19.58
N MET A 341 6.45 14.69 20.12
CA MET A 341 6.50 14.18 21.50
C MET A 341 6.81 12.70 21.59
N ALA A 342 6.52 11.92 20.55
CA ALA A 342 6.64 10.48 20.54
C ALA A 342 8.10 10.01 20.44
N ASN A 343 8.43 8.95 21.18
CA ASN A 343 9.70 8.23 21.03
C ASN A 343 9.63 7.24 19.84
N GLU A 344 10.77 6.71 19.39
CA GLU A 344 10.83 5.79 18.25
C GLU A 344 9.89 4.58 18.42
N ASP A 345 9.85 3.98 19.61
CA ASP A 345 8.97 2.84 19.91
C ASP A 345 7.48 3.21 19.81
N GLU A 346 7.07 4.40 20.24
CA GLU A 346 5.67 4.88 20.17
C GLU A 346 5.26 5.22 18.73
N ILE A 347 6.21 5.69 17.92
CA ILE A 347 6.00 5.92 16.48
C ILE A 347 5.80 4.56 15.77
N LEU A 348 6.54 3.52 16.19
CA LEU A 348 6.49 2.16 15.63
C LEU A 348 5.23 1.39 16.04
N ASP A 349 4.72 1.58 17.27
CA ASP A 349 3.43 1.04 17.72
C ASP A 349 2.24 1.66 16.98
N GLY A 350 2.47 2.81 16.32
CA GLY A 350 1.65 3.31 15.23
C GLY A 350 0.59 4.35 15.63
N TYR A 351 0.38 5.31 14.72
CA TYR A 351 -0.58 6.41 14.84
C TYR A 351 -2.07 6.00 14.86
N LYS A 352 -2.40 4.70 14.79
CA LYS A 352 -3.80 4.21 14.82
C LYS A 352 -4.52 4.61 16.11
N ALA A 353 -3.81 4.73 17.23
CA ALA A 353 -4.35 5.20 18.52
C ALA A 353 -4.88 6.65 18.49
N ILE A 354 -4.44 7.49 17.54
CA ILE A 354 -4.83 8.91 17.46
C ILE A 354 -5.87 9.15 16.35
N THR A 355 -5.92 8.29 15.33
CA THR A 355 -6.93 8.37 14.26
C THR A 355 -8.23 7.63 14.57
N VAL A 356 -8.19 6.64 15.46
CA VAL A 356 -9.41 6.02 15.98
C VAL A 356 -9.90 6.92 17.11
N PRO A 357 -11.02 7.63 16.93
CA PRO A 357 -11.62 8.35 18.04
C PRO A 357 -11.93 7.32 19.14
N PRO A 358 -11.67 7.61 20.43
CA PRO A 358 -12.20 6.80 21.52
C PRO A 358 -13.72 6.62 21.33
N GLU A 359 -14.30 5.51 21.79
CA GLU A 359 -15.73 5.23 21.53
C GLU A 359 -16.67 6.38 21.95
N ASP A 360 -16.25 7.21 22.90
CA ASP A 360 -16.95 8.43 23.32
C ASP A 360 -16.99 9.51 22.21
N GLU A 361 -15.94 9.65 21.39
CA GLU A 361 -15.94 10.53 20.20
C GLU A 361 -16.72 9.93 19.02
N ARG A 362 -16.92 8.60 18.96
CA ARG A 362 -17.84 7.98 17.96
C ARG A 362 -19.30 8.27 18.28
N ARG A 363 -19.64 8.36 19.58
CA ARG A 363 -20.96 8.82 20.04
C ARG A 363 -21.12 10.32 19.84
N ALA A 364 -20.04 11.09 19.93
CA ALA A 364 -20.01 12.53 19.62
C ALA A 364 -19.86 12.85 18.12
N ARG A 365 -20.51 12.07 17.24
CA ARG A 365 -20.86 12.55 15.90
C ARG A 365 -22.00 13.57 16.04
N ASP A 366 -21.71 14.68 16.71
CA ASP A 366 -22.51 15.89 16.69
C ASP A 366 -21.73 16.93 15.86
N PRO A 367 -22.37 17.59 14.89
CA PRO A 367 -21.70 18.54 14.02
C PRO A 367 -21.41 19.80 14.84
N PHE A 368 -20.15 20.22 14.86
CA PHE A 368 -19.68 21.46 15.49
C PHE A 368 -19.64 21.45 17.03
N MET A 369 -18.50 21.07 17.60
CA MET A 369 -18.07 21.66 18.87
C MET A 369 -17.11 22.81 18.59
N LEU A 370 -17.69 23.99 18.34
CA LEU A 370 -17.06 25.28 18.58
C LEU A 370 -17.39 25.64 20.04
N ASN A 371 -16.37 25.90 20.85
CA ASN A 371 -16.50 26.82 21.98
C ASN A 371 -16.31 28.24 21.47
#